data_AF-A0A804Q7Y3-F1
#
_entry.id   AF-A0A804Q7Y3-F1
#
_cell.length_a   1.000
_cell.length_b   1.000
_cell.length_c   1.000
_cell.angle_alpha   90.00
_cell.angle_beta   90.00
_cell.angle_gamma   90.00
#
_symmetry.space_group_name_H-M   'P 1'
#
loop_
_entity.id
_entity.type
_entity.pdbx_description
1 polymer ?
#
loop_
_entity_poly.entity_id
_entity_poly.type
_entity_poly.pdbx_seq_one_letter_code
_entity_poly.pdbx_strand_id
1 'polypeptide(L)'
;MDLASLLLSQLLLLPVVTVVSGETAAHPGYAHAEEACSGMLEAEAEKATVLVPAPERREEFDGGRIVDISHYYREDMPEWESSEGSGEFLQLARSMRNGSDIANFSELRLTAHSGTHVDAPGHVFEHYYDTGFDVDTLDLAVLNGPALLVDVPRDKNITADVMASLNIPKGVRRVLFRTLNTDRKLMWKKEFDTSYVGFMKDGAQWLVDNTDIKLVGVDYLSVGAFDECIPAHLVFLEKRGWCEDPIIWSWASADPIDTNMS
;
A
#
# COMPACT_ATOMS: atom_id res chain seq x y z
N MET A 1 -32.05 -47.87 -55.67
CA MET A 1 -32.46 -48.90 -54.69
C MET A 1 -31.20 -49.19 -53.88
N ASP A 2 -30.93 -48.34 -52.89
CA ASP A 2 -31.05 -48.63 -51.44
C ASP A 2 -29.84 -49.47 -50.96
N LEU A 3 -29.07 -49.14 -49.92
CA LEU A 3 -29.37 -48.46 -48.67
C LEU A 3 -28.15 -47.70 -48.10
N ALA A 4 -28.47 -46.83 -47.16
CA ALA A 4 -27.67 -45.87 -46.42
C ALA A 4 -26.58 -46.41 -45.45
N SER A 5 -25.69 -45.47 -45.09
CA SER A 5 -25.04 -45.26 -43.79
C SER A 5 -24.00 -46.27 -43.28
N LEU A 6 -22.77 -45.79 -43.13
CA LEU A 6 -22.02 -45.81 -41.86
C LEU A 6 -20.81 -44.86 -41.95
N LEU A 7 -21.06 -43.59 -41.62
CA LEU A 7 -20.02 -42.59 -41.34
C LEU A 7 -19.44 -42.88 -39.95
N LEU A 8 -18.13 -43.11 -39.93
CA LEU A 8 -17.31 -43.32 -38.74
C LEU A 8 -17.19 -41.98 -37.98
N SER A 9 -17.97 -41.78 -36.92
CA SER A 9 -17.75 -40.69 -35.96
C SER A 9 -16.89 -41.23 -34.82
N GLN A 10 -15.59 -40.89 -34.83
CA GLN A 10 -14.75 -41.05 -33.65
C GLN A 10 -15.03 -39.90 -32.71
N LEU A 11 -15.78 -40.18 -31.64
CA LEU A 11 -16.02 -39.25 -30.54
C LEU A 11 -14.71 -39.11 -29.73
N LEU A 12 -13.97 -38.02 -29.96
CA LEU A 12 -12.88 -37.60 -29.10
C LEU A 12 -13.47 -37.14 -27.76
N LEU A 13 -13.42 -38.01 -26.75
CA LEU A 13 -13.62 -37.65 -25.34
C LEU A 13 -12.44 -36.79 -24.89
N LEU A 14 -12.59 -35.47 -24.99
CA LEU A 14 -11.76 -34.52 -24.25
C LEU A 14 -12.09 -34.68 -22.76
N PRO A 15 -11.11 -34.94 -21.87
CA PRO A 15 -11.36 -34.86 -20.44
C PRO A 15 -11.66 -33.41 -20.11
N VAL A 16 -12.92 -33.14 -19.74
CA VAL A 16 -13.27 -31.90 -19.04
C VAL A 16 -12.58 -31.98 -17.68
N VAL A 17 -11.40 -31.39 -17.59
CA VAL A 17 -10.78 -31.08 -16.30
C VAL A 17 -11.61 -29.93 -15.75
N THR A 18 -12.58 -30.27 -14.90
CA THR A 18 -13.19 -29.28 -14.01
C THR A 18 -12.10 -28.82 -13.06
N VAL A 19 -11.52 -27.65 -13.34
CA VAL A 19 -10.74 -26.91 -12.35
C VAL A 19 -11.72 -26.50 -11.26
N VAL A 20 -11.70 -27.23 -10.15
CA VAL A 20 -12.32 -26.79 -8.92
C VAL A 20 -11.45 -25.63 -8.43
N SER A 21 -11.90 -24.40 -8.67
CA SER A 21 -11.37 -23.22 -7.99
C SER A 21 -11.74 -23.37 -6.52
N GLY A 22 -10.85 -23.98 -5.74
CA GLY A 22 -10.88 -23.87 -4.30
C GLY A 22 -10.24 -22.53 -3.96
N GLU A 23 -11.05 -21.47 -3.87
CA GLU A 23 -10.64 -20.24 -3.20
C GLU A 23 -10.32 -20.59 -1.74
N THR A 24 -9.05 -20.81 -1.46
CA THR A 24 -8.52 -20.65 -0.12
C THR A 24 -7.74 -19.36 -0.17
N ALA A 25 -8.33 -18.28 0.35
CA ALA A 25 -7.62 -17.03 0.58
C ALA A 25 -6.23 -17.34 1.14
N ALA A 26 -5.19 -16.80 0.52
CA ALA A 26 -3.80 -17.13 0.85
C ALA A 26 -3.38 -16.64 2.26
N HIS A 27 -4.27 -15.93 2.96
CA HIS A 27 -4.03 -15.35 4.27
C HIS A 27 -4.89 -16.03 5.36
N PRO A 28 -4.29 -16.50 6.48
CA PRO A 28 -5.02 -16.53 7.73
C PRO A 28 -5.33 -15.07 8.09
N GLY A 29 -6.62 -14.71 8.20
CA GLY A 29 -7.06 -13.33 8.41
C GLY A 29 -6.34 -12.64 9.57
N TYR A 30 -6.01 -11.37 9.41
CA TYR A 30 -5.48 -10.53 10.49
C TYR A 30 -6.59 -10.29 11.52
N ALA A 31 -6.33 -10.59 12.79
CA ALA A 31 -7.29 -10.53 13.89
C ALA A 31 -7.76 -9.11 14.32
N HIS A 32 -7.58 -8.08 13.49
CA HIS A 32 -8.02 -6.71 13.79
C HIS A 32 -9.29 -6.27 13.05
N ALA A 33 -9.90 -7.15 12.25
CA ALA A 33 -11.10 -6.81 11.48
C ALA A 33 -12.44 -7.16 12.16
N GLU A 34 -12.44 -7.85 13.31
CA GLU A 34 -13.68 -8.30 13.95
C GLU A 34 -14.11 -7.42 15.12
N GLU A 35 -14.62 -6.23 14.80
CA GLU A 35 -15.66 -5.59 15.60
C GLU A 35 -16.87 -5.30 14.70
N ALA A 36 -17.37 -6.34 14.03
CA ALA A 36 -18.64 -6.29 13.31
C ALA A 36 -19.36 -7.66 13.32
N CYS A 37 -20.49 -7.68 14.05
CA CYS A 37 -21.63 -8.58 13.92
C CYS A 37 -21.46 -10.07 14.32
N SER A 38 -21.74 -10.32 15.59
CA SER A 38 -22.11 -11.62 16.16
C SER A 38 -23.31 -12.26 15.44
N GLY A 39 -23.12 -13.48 14.94
CA GLY A 39 -24.19 -14.35 14.45
C GLY A 39 -23.73 -15.81 14.36
N MET A 40 -24.01 -16.58 15.41
CA MET A 40 -23.71 -18.01 15.58
C MET A 40 -24.14 -18.89 14.41
N LEU A 41 -23.30 -19.86 14.03
CA LEU A 41 -23.72 -21.21 13.62
C LEU A 41 -22.67 -22.24 14.08
N GLU A 42 -23.06 -23.06 15.08
CA GLU A 42 -22.33 -24.26 15.48
C GLU A 42 -22.65 -25.43 14.54
N ALA A 43 -21.62 -26.19 14.13
CA ALA A 43 -21.72 -27.63 13.87
C ALA A 43 -20.32 -28.28 13.81
N GLU A 44 -19.95 -28.90 14.94
CA GLU A 44 -19.22 -30.17 15.11
C GLU A 44 -18.23 -30.65 14.03
N ALA A 45 -16.93 -30.59 14.34
CA ALA A 45 -15.95 -31.58 13.90
C ALA A 45 -14.89 -31.75 15.00
N GLU A 46 -15.03 -32.80 15.81
CA GLU A 46 -14.07 -33.22 16.81
C GLU A 46 -12.80 -33.74 16.11
N LYS A 47 -11.85 -32.85 15.85
CA LYS A 47 -10.47 -33.18 15.48
C LYS A 47 -9.60 -32.47 16.49
N ALA A 48 -8.79 -33.24 17.24
CA ALA A 48 -7.87 -32.74 18.26
C ALA A 48 -7.23 -31.43 17.80
N THR A 49 -7.76 -30.31 18.31
CA THR A 49 -7.28 -28.98 18.01
C THR A 49 -5.97 -28.85 18.77
N VAL A 50 -4.87 -29.11 18.07
CA VAL A 50 -3.59 -28.55 18.50
C VAL A 50 -3.84 -27.06 18.62
N LEU A 51 -3.91 -26.55 19.84
CA LEU A 51 -3.98 -25.12 20.12
C LEU A 51 -2.65 -24.54 19.63
N VAL A 52 -2.62 -24.17 18.36
CA VAL A 52 -1.51 -23.41 17.80
C VAL A 52 -1.61 -22.04 18.46
N PRO A 53 -0.59 -21.60 19.23
CA PRO A 53 -0.62 -20.29 19.84
C PRO A 53 -0.76 -19.23 18.75
N ALA A 54 -1.54 -18.19 19.02
CA ALA A 54 -1.59 -17.04 18.14
C ALA A 54 -0.18 -16.47 17.99
N PRO A 55 0.22 -16.02 16.79
CA PRO A 55 1.53 -15.40 16.60
C PRO A 55 1.65 -14.15 17.47
N GLU A 56 2.69 -14.09 18.30
CA GLU A 56 3.02 -12.91 19.08
C GLU A 56 3.67 -11.85 18.17
N ARG A 57 3.09 -10.66 18.09
CA ARG A 57 3.74 -9.50 17.45
C ARG A 57 4.70 -8.86 18.45
N ARG A 58 5.96 -8.71 18.06
CA ARG A 58 6.97 -8.02 18.87
C ARG A 58 6.99 -6.55 18.49
N GLU A 59 6.23 -5.75 19.22
CA GLU A 59 6.07 -4.30 19.00
C GLU A 59 6.98 -3.47 19.92
N GLU A 60 8.20 -3.95 20.17
CA GLU A 60 9.19 -3.30 21.03
C GLU A 60 10.56 -3.27 20.35
N PHE A 61 11.22 -2.11 20.37
CA PHE A 61 12.60 -1.92 19.90
C PHE A 61 13.32 -0.90 20.77
N ASP A 62 14.52 -1.25 21.25
CA ASP A 62 15.37 -0.41 22.10
C ASP A 62 14.65 0.21 23.33
N GLY A 63 13.73 -0.56 23.94
CA GLY A 63 12.93 -0.12 25.09
C GLY A 63 11.78 0.84 24.75
N GLY A 64 11.53 1.11 23.47
CA GLY A 64 10.38 1.87 22.99
C GLY A 64 9.33 0.98 22.31
N ARG A 65 8.10 1.51 22.22
CA ARG A 65 7.00 0.90 21.44
C ARG A 65 7.24 1.12 19.95
N ILE A 66 7.09 0.05 19.16
CA ILE A 66 6.98 0.13 17.70
C ILE A 66 5.50 0.31 17.36
N VAL A 67 5.20 1.28 16.51
CA VAL A 67 3.86 1.42 15.92
C VAL A 67 3.98 1.09 14.45
N ASP A 68 3.26 0.07 14.01
CA ASP A 68 3.11 -0.22 12.59
C ASP A 68 2.19 0.84 11.97
N ILE A 69 2.70 1.47 10.92
CA ILE A 69 2.00 2.50 10.14
C ILE A 69 1.92 2.07 8.66
N SER A 70 2.08 0.78 8.40
CA SER A 70 1.94 0.19 7.07
C SER A 70 0.50 -0.25 6.85
N HIS A 71 -0.04 -0.03 5.65
CA HIS A 71 -1.35 -0.58 5.35
C HIS A 71 -1.31 -2.11 5.38
N TYR A 72 -2.34 -2.70 5.97
CA TYR A 72 -2.59 -4.12 5.80
C TYR A 72 -3.02 -4.45 4.37
N TYR A 73 -2.31 -5.35 3.69
CA TYR A 73 -2.63 -5.72 2.32
C TYR A 73 -3.82 -6.67 2.29
N ARG A 74 -4.83 -6.27 1.52
CA ARG A 74 -6.11 -6.95 1.33
C ARG A 74 -6.59 -6.69 -0.10
N GLU A 75 -7.33 -7.64 -0.66
CA GLU A 75 -7.74 -7.60 -2.08
C GLU A 75 -8.63 -6.39 -2.40
N ASP A 76 -9.31 -5.85 -1.40
CA ASP A 76 -10.20 -4.69 -1.48
C ASP A 76 -9.53 -3.38 -0.99
N MET A 77 -8.20 -3.33 -0.89
CA MET A 77 -7.49 -2.06 -0.69
C MET A 77 -7.54 -1.21 -1.97
N PRO A 78 -7.58 0.12 -1.86
CA PRO A 78 -7.73 0.97 -3.04
C PRO A 78 -6.48 0.90 -3.91
N GLU A 79 -6.69 0.97 -5.21
CA GLU A 79 -5.65 1.05 -6.23
C GLU A 79 -5.86 2.32 -7.05
N TRP A 80 -4.77 2.91 -7.57
CA TRP A 80 -4.81 4.14 -8.33
C TRP A 80 -5.87 4.09 -9.44
N GLU A 81 -6.82 5.03 -9.42
CA GLU A 81 -7.92 5.14 -10.40
C GLU A 81 -8.75 3.86 -10.61
N SER A 82 -8.75 2.94 -9.63
CA SER A 82 -9.54 1.71 -9.67
C SER A 82 -10.83 1.84 -8.85
N SER A 83 -11.96 1.42 -9.42
CA SER A 83 -13.19 1.17 -8.65
C SER A 83 -13.21 -0.21 -8.00
N GLU A 84 -12.32 -1.11 -8.44
CA GLU A 84 -12.31 -2.52 -8.04
C GLU A 84 -11.29 -2.84 -6.95
N GLY A 85 -10.53 -1.86 -6.48
CA GLY A 85 -9.41 -2.10 -5.57
C GLY A 85 -8.28 -2.86 -6.26
N SER A 86 -7.41 -3.47 -5.46
CA SER A 86 -6.18 -4.15 -5.92
C SER A 86 -6.41 -5.57 -6.48
N GLY A 87 -7.55 -6.19 -6.15
CA GLY A 87 -7.88 -7.56 -6.57
C GLY A 87 -6.99 -8.64 -5.95
N GLU A 88 -7.04 -9.85 -6.52
CA GLU A 88 -6.21 -10.98 -6.09
C GLU A 88 -4.71 -10.67 -6.33
N PHE A 89 -3.98 -10.43 -5.24
CA PHE A 89 -2.56 -10.09 -5.29
C PHE A 89 -1.65 -11.18 -4.69
N LEU A 90 -2.19 -12.09 -3.87
CA LEU A 90 -1.46 -13.20 -3.27
C LEU A 90 -2.19 -14.53 -3.54
N GLN A 91 -1.51 -15.44 -4.23
CA GLN A 91 -2.03 -16.75 -4.55
C GLN A 91 -1.19 -17.86 -3.92
N LEU A 92 -1.82 -18.88 -3.34
CA LEU A 92 -1.13 -20.06 -2.85
C LEU A 92 -0.92 -21.07 -3.99
N ALA A 93 0.17 -20.91 -4.75
CA ALA A 93 0.49 -21.74 -5.92
C ALA A 93 0.67 -23.23 -5.59
N ARG A 94 1.24 -23.58 -4.43
CA ARG A 94 1.31 -24.97 -3.93
C ARG A 94 1.11 -24.99 -2.43
N SER A 95 0.28 -25.90 -1.93
CA SER A 95 0.04 -26.02 -0.49
C SER A 95 0.44 -27.38 0.06
N MET A 96 0.92 -27.40 1.31
CA MET A 96 1.20 -28.65 2.04
C MET A 96 -0.08 -29.45 2.27
N ARG A 97 -1.21 -28.74 2.42
CA ARG A 97 -2.54 -29.39 2.52
C ARG A 97 -2.90 -30.13 1.23
N ASN A 98 -2.47 -29.64 0.07
CA ASN A 98 -2.82 -30.17 -1.25
C ASN A 98 -1.63 -30.89 -1.92
N GLY A 99 -0.75 -31.52 -1.14
CA GLY A 99 0.26 -32.45 -1.66
C GLY A 99 1.66 -31.85 -1.92
N SER A 100 1.96 -30.65 -1.43
CA SER A 100 3.34 -30.17 -1.36
C SER A 100 4.06 -30.79 -0.16
N ASP A 101 5.01 -31.68 -0.41
CA ASP A 101 5.68 -32.45 0.65
C ASP A 101 6.63 -31.64 1.54
N ILE A 102 6.96 -30.39 1.17
CA ILE A 102 8.04 -29.62 1.80
C ILE A 102 7.63 -28.25 2.35
N ALA A 103 6.68 -27.54 1.72
CA ALA A 103 6.33 -26.17 2.09
C ALA A 103 5.05 -25.68 1.39
N ASN A 104 4.48 -24.59 1.89
CA ASN A 104 3.54 -23.76 1.15
C ASN A 104 4.33 -22.79 0.25
N PHE A 105 3.96 -22.68 -1.02
CA PHE A 105 4.56 -21.76 -1.99
C PHE A 105 3.50 -20.80 -2.47
N SER A 106 3.74 -19.50 -2.27
CA SER A 106 2.84 -18.43 -2.70
C SER A 106 3.47 -17.58 -3.79
N GLU A 107 2.62 -17.01 -4.64
CA GLU A 107 2.96 -16.03 -5.66
C GLU A 107 2.34 -14.68 -5.27
N LEU A 108 3.14 -13.63 -5.33
CA LEU A 108 2.74 -12.26 -5.00
C LEU A 108 2.85 -11.41 -6.27
N ARG A 109 1.78 -10.72 -6.64
CA ARG A 109 1.72 -9.80 -7.78
C ARG A 109 1.08 -8.48 -7.35
N LEU A 110 1.86 -7.41 -7.34
CA LEU A 110 1.45 -6.08 -6.91
C LEU A 110 2.07 -5.02 -7.81
N THR A 111 1.47 -3.83 -7.83
CA THR A 111 2.15 -2.64 -8.37
C THR A 111 3.11 -2.10 -7.32
N ALA A 112 4.14 -1.35 -7.74
CA ALA A 112 5.09 -0.73 -6.82
C ALA A 112 4.44 0.36 -5.92
N HIS A 113 3.23 0.81 -6.28
CA HIS A 113 2.46 1.83 -5.59
C HIS A 113 1.27 1.26 -4.80
N SER A 114 1.21 -0.06 -4.62
CA SER A 114 0.19 -0.71 -3.78
C SER A 114 0.47 -0.44 -2.31
N GLY A 115 -0.57 -0.03 -1.55
CA GLY A 115 -0.48 0.15 -0.11
C GLY A 115 0.56 1.19 0.33
N THR A 116 1.26 0.92 1.44
CA THR A 116 2.31 1.79 1.96
C THR A 116 3.60 1.61 1.17
N HIS A 117 4.05 2.65 0.48
CA HIS A 117 5.18 2.58 -0.45
C HIS A 117 6.02 3.86 -0.45
N VAL A 118 7.11 3.85 -1.22
CA VAL A 118 7.98 5.01 -1.45
C VAL A 118 8.19 5.22 -2.96
N ASP A 119 8.18 6.47 -3.39
CA ASP A 119 8.45 6.82 -4.79
C ASP A 119 9.93 7.18 -5.01
N ALA A 120 10.51 6.63 -6.07
CA ALA A 120 11.83 7.01 -6.57
C ALA A 120 11.72 8.00 -7.74
N PRO A 121 12.79 8.73 -8.11
CA PRO A 121 12.71 9.78 -9.12
C PRO A 121 12.32 9.25 -10.51
N GLY A 122 12.73 8.02 -10.84
CA GLY A 122 12.31 7.33 -12.06
C GLY A 122 10.80 7.11 -12.17
N HIS A 123 10.02 7.28 -11.10
CA HIS A 123 8.55 7.21 -11.15
C HIS A 123 7.94 8.26 -12.10
N VAL A 124 8.48 9.49 -12.12
CA VAL A 124 7.92 10.62 -12.89
C VAL A 124 8.88 11.23 -13.91
N PHE A 125 10.13 10.79 -13.92
CA PHE A 125 11.16 11.28 -14.83
C PHE A 125 11.77 10.14 -15.66
N GLU A 126 11.44 10.10 -16.96
CA GLU A 126 11.94 9.07 -17.89
C GLU A 126 13.47 8.95 -17.88
N HIS A 127 14.17 10.08 -17.93
CA HIS A 127 15.63 10.09 -17.93
C HIS A 127 16.26 9.55 -16.64
N TYR A 128 15.53 9.61 -15.51
CA TYR A 128 15.94 8.99 -14.26
C TYR A 128 15.64 7.48 -14.26
N TYR A 129 14.53 7.07 -14.86
CA TYR A 129 14.21 5.65 -15.08
C TYR A 129 15.29 4.97 -15.94
N ASP A 130 15.62 5.55 -17.10
CA ASP A 130 16.63 5.04 -18.04
C ASP A 130 18.03 4.89 -17.42
N THR A 131 18.34 5.70 -16.41
CA THR A 131 19.64 5.72 -15.74
C THR A 131 19.66 4.95 -14.42
N GLY A 132 18.54 4.35 -14.02
CA GLY A 132 18.44 3.52 -12.83
C GLY A 132 18.32 4.29 -11.51
N PHE A 133 17.79 5.52 -11.50
CA PHE A 133 17.41 6.19 -10.26
C PHE A 133 16.09 5.60 -9.73
N ASP A 134 16.17 4.37 -9.25
CA ASP A 134 15.09 3.63 -8.61
C ASP A 134 15.31 3.51 -7.09
N VAL A 135 14.44 2.76 -6.41
CA VAL A 135 14.41 2.60 -4.94
C VAL A 135 15.70 2.04 -4.33
N ASP A 136 16.58 1.41 -5.11
CA ASP A 136 17.87 0.93 -4.60
C ASP A 136 18.90 2.06 -4.43
N THR A 137 18.65 3.22 -5.05
CA THR A 137 19.52 4.41 -5.00
C THR A 137 19.17 5.39 -3.88
N LEU A 138 18.10 5.14 -3.10
CA LEU A 138 17.67 6.08 -2.05
C LEU A 138 18.61 6.02 -0.84
N ASP A 139 18.93 7.18 -0.26
CA ASP A 139 19.70 7.24 0.97
C ASP A 139 18.89 6.69 2.17
N LEU A 140 19.29 5.54 2.68
CA LEU A 140 18.69 4.92 3.86
C LEU A 140 18.78 5.81 5.10
N ALA A 141 19.78 6.70 5.19
CA ALA A 141 19.90 7.68 6.26
C ALA A 141 18.89 8.82 6.13
N VAL A 142 18.16 8.95 5.01
CA VAL A 142 16.96 9.76 4.86
C VAL A 142 15.70 8.96 5.19
N LEU A 143 15.66 7.65 4.96
CA LEU A 143 14.51 6.81 5.32
C LEU A 143 14.44 6.46 6.82
N ASN A 144 15.57 6.50 7.54
CA ASN A 144 15.64 6.06 8.93
C ASN A 144 16.06 7.20 9.88
N GLY A 145 15.22 7.53 10.86
CA GLY A 145 15.55 8.48 11.92
C GLY A 145 14.33 9.22 12.47
N PRO A 146 14.56 10.25 13.31
CA PRO A 146 13.47 11.04 13.89
C PRO A 146 12.57 11.66 12.82
N ALA A 147 11.27 11.59 13.06
CA ALA A 147 10.24 12.18 12.21
C ALA A 147 9.24 12.97 13.06
N LEU A 148 8.66 14.01 12.45
CA LEU A 148 7.61 14.81 13.05
C LEU A 148 6.27 14.43 12.42
N LEU A 149 5.28 14.08 13.23
CA LEU A 149 3.89 13.97 12.80
C LEU A 149 3.24 15.35 12.86
N VAL A 150 2.60 15.79 11.78
CA VAL A 150 1.92 17.09 11.68
C VAL A 150 0.49 16.88 11.22
N ASP A 151 -0.46 17.49 11.94
CA ASP A 151 -1.86 17.55 11.51
C ASP A 151 -2.10 18.70 10.53
N VAL A 152 -2.63 18.35 9.36
CA VAL A 152 -3.06 19.30 8.33
C VAL A 152 -4.51 19.75 8.61
N PRO A 153 -4.87 21.03 8.41
CA PRO A 153 -6.26 21.48 8.47
C PRO A 153 -7.18 20.62 7.61
N ARG A 154 -8.29 20.16 8.20
CA ARG A 154 -9.16 19.12 7.61
C ARG A 154 -10.01 19.59 6.42
N ASP A 155 -10.00 20.88 6.11
CA ASP A 155 -10.80 21.50 5.07
C ASP A 155 -9.99 21.89 3.82
N LYS A 156 -8.69 21.53 3.74
CA LYS A 156 -7.78 22.03 2.71
C LYS A 156 -6.79 21.00 2.18
N ASN A 157 -6.43 21.16 0.91
CA ASN A 157 -5.18 20.63 0.36
C ASN A 157 -3.97 21.36 0.93
N ILE A 158 -2.79 20.75 0.83
CA ILE A 158 -1.56 21.30 1.38
C ILE A 158 -0.97 22.31 0.38
N THR A 159 -1.40 23.56 0.50
CA THR A 159 -0.90 24.72 -0.27
C THR A 159 0.29 25.41 0.43
N ALA A 160 0.86 26.43 -0.19
CA ALA A 160 1.93 27.23 0.42
C ALA A 160 1.49 27.90 1.74
N ASP A 161 0.28 28.45 1.78
CA ASP A 161 -0.30 29.08 2.97
C ASP A 161 -0.50 28.07 4.10
N VAL A 162 -0.97 26.85 3.76
CA VAL A 162 -1.12 25.77 4.75
C VAL A 162 0.25 25.42 5.30
N MET A 163 1.24 25.15 4.44
CA MET A 163 2.61 24.82 4.88
C MET A 163 3.23 25.88 5.77
N ALA A 164 3.07 27.16 5.43
CA ALA A 164 3.53 28.28 6.26
C ALA A 164 2.86 28.29 7.64
N SER A 165 1.55 27.98 7.70
CA SER A 165 0.79 27.97 8.95
C SER A 165 1.15 26.81 9.90
N LEU A 166 1.74 25.72 9.39
CA LEU A 166 2.14 24.57 10.20
C LEU A 166 3.34 24.87 11.11
N ASN A 167 4.09 25.95 10.86
CA ASN A 167 5.20 26.42 11.69
C ASN A 167 6.24 25.32 12.03
N ILE A 168 6.55 24.46 11.05
CA ILE A 168 7.48 23.34 11.24
C ILE A 168 8.88 23.88 11.59
N PRO A 169 9.50 23.44 12.71
CA PRO A 169 10.81 23.92 13.11
C PRO A 169 11.91 23.61 12.08
N LYS A 170 12.89 24.50 11.95
CA LYS A 170 14.12 24.25 11.20
C LYS A 170 14.90 23.07 11.80
N GLY A 171 15.61 22.33 10.96
CA GLY A 171 16.35 21.12 11.30
C GLY A 171 15.53 19.82 11.27
N VAL A 172 14.19 19.89 11.14
CA VAL A 172 13.36 18.71 10.93
C VAL A 172 13.61 18.13 9.53
N ARG A 173 14.02 16.86 9.48
CA ARG A 173 14.39 16.16 8.23
C ARG A 173 13.28 15.27 7.67
N ARG A 174 12.27 14.90 8.46
CA ARG A 174 11.19 13.99 8.04
C ARG A 174 9.89 14.44 8.64
N VAL A 175 8.84 14.50 7.83
CA VAL A 175 7.52 14.88 8.29
C VAL A 175 6.48 13.93 7.73
N LEU A 176 5.61 13.42 8.60
CA LEU A 176 4.41 12.69 8.23
C LEU A 176 3.22 13.64 8.39
N PHE A 177 2.47 13.85 7.33
CA PHE A 177 1.30 14.73 7.29
C PHE A 177 0.04 13.87 7.46
N ARG A 178 -0.61 14.02 8.61
CA ARG A 178 -1.93 13.43 8.85
C ARG A 178 -2.99 14.39 8.34
N THR A 179 -3.85 13.92 7.46
CA THR A 179 -4.85 14.73 6.78
C THR A 179 -6.26 14.22 7.06
N LEU A 180 -7.26 14.78 6.36
CA LEU A 180 -8.63 14.27 6.38
C LEU A 180 -8.74 12.85 5.79
N ASN A 181 -7.74 12.37 5.03
CA ASN A 181 -7.78 11.03 4.42
C ASN A 181 -7.86 9.92 5.48
N THR A 182 -7.07 10.05 6.55
CA THR A 182 -7.12 9.16 7.72
C THR A 182 -8.50 9.16 8.36
N ASP A 183 -9.08 10.35 8.61
CA ASP A 183 -10.40 10.48 9.25
C ASP A 183 -11.51 9.84 8.40
N ARG A 184 -11.39 9.97 7.07
CA ARG A 184 -12.29 9.36 6.08
C ARG A 184 -12.02 7.88 5.83
N LYS A 185 -10.96 7.34 6.43
CA LYS A 185 -10.47 5.96 6.27
C LYS A 185 -10.34 5.58 4.80
N LEU A 186 -9.77 6.47 3.96
CA LEU A 186 -9.78 6.25 2.51
C LEU A 186 -9.06 4.97 2.09
N MET A 187 -7.99 4.59 2.78
CA MET A 187 -7.30 3.32 2.52
C MET A 187 -8.08 2.07 2.94
N TRP A 188 -9.14 2.23 3.73
CA TRP A 188 -10.08 1.16 4.08
C TRP A 188 -11.29 1.10 3.13
N LYS A 189 -11.29 1.89 2.06
CA LYS A 189 -12.30 1.82 0.99
C LYS A 189 -11.75 1.02 -0.18
N LYS A 190 -12.66 0.37 -0.92
CA LYS A 190 -12.33 -0.34 -2.14
C LYS A 190 -12.11 0.62 -3.31
N GLU A 191 -12.98 1.63 -3.45
CA GLU A 191 -12.88 2.58 -4.55
C GLU A 191 -11.81 3.64 -4.30
N PHE A 192 -11.07 3.97 -5.36
CA PHE A 192 -10.22 5.14 -5.39
C PHE A 192 -11.04 6.44 -5.26
N ASP A 193 -10.75 7.21 -4.21
CA ASP A 193 -11.36 8.50 -3.97
C ASP A 193 -10.47 9.61 -4.54
N THR A 194 -10.92 10.33 -5.58
CA THR A 194 -10.17 11.43 -6.21
C THR A 194 -10.16 12.72 -5.38
N SER A 195 -11.01 12.82 -4.35
CA SER A 195 -11.12 14.00 -3.49
C SER A 195 -10.24 13.93 -2.24
N TYR A 196 -9.22 13.08 -2.26
CA TYR A 196 -8.24 12.97 -1.19
C TYR A 196 -7.43 14.27 -1.05
N VAL A 197 -6.95 14.50 0.16
CA VAL A 197 -6.06 15.61 0.49
C VAL A 197 -4.65 15.25 0.08
N GLY A 198 -3.98 16.15 -0.62
CA GLY A 198 -2.57 16.04 -0.96
C GLY A 198 -1.91 17.40 -1.11
N PHE A 199 -0.64 17.40 -1.48
CA PHE A 199 0.11 18.60 -1.83
C PHE A 199 -0.40 19.20 -3.14
N MET A 200 -0.61 20.51 -3.10
CA MET A 200 -0.61 21.32 -4.31
C MET A 200 0.84 21.66 -4.65
N LYS A 201 1.10 22.00 -5.91
CA LYS A 201 2.43 22.37 -6.41
C LYS A 201 3.07 23.49 -5.60
N ASP A 202 2.29 24.50 -5.23
CA ASP A 202 2.77 25.65 -4.45
C ASP A 202 3.17 25.25 -3.02
N GLY A 203 2.42 24.35 -2.38
CA GLY A 203 2.76 23.78 -1.08
C GLY A 203 4.03 22.94 -1.12
N ALA A 204 4.18 22.11 -2.17
CA ALA A 204 5.39 21.34 -2.40
C ALA A 204 6.61 22.27 -2.56
N GLN A 205 6.48 23.32 -3.38
CA GLN A 205 7.55 24.28 -3.63
C GLN A 205 7.90 25.06 -2.36
N TRP A 206 6.89 25.52 -1.61
CA TRP A 206 7.11 26.22 -0.35
C TRP A 206 7.91 25.37 0.62
N LEU A 207 7.55 24.09 0.77
CA LEU A 207 8.24 23.16 1.65
C LEU A 207 9.72 23.04 1.27
N VAL A 208 10.00 22.80 -0.01
CA VAL A 208 11.37 22.67 -0.53
C VAL A 208 12.19 23.94 -0.28
N ASP A 209 11.61 25.12 -0.50
CA ASP A 209 12.36 26.37 -0.41
C ASP A 209 12.52 26.89 1.03
N ASN A 210 11.63 26.50 1.94
CA ASN A 210 11.53 27.11 3.27
C ASN A 210 11.85 26.16 4.43
N THR A 211 12.15 24.89 4.18
CA THR A 211 12.41 23.89 5.24
C THR A 211 13.69 23.08 4.99
N ASP A 212 14.08 22.27 5.97
CA ASP A 212 15.19 21.32 5.85
C ASP A 212 14.69 19.87 5.62
N ILE A 213 13.39 19.72 5.33
CA ILE A 213 12.72 18.43 5.19
C ILE A 213 13.29 17.68 3.99
N LYS A 214 13.52 16.39 4.19
CA LYS A 214 14.02 15.46 3.17
C LYS A 214 13.13 14.23 2.89
N LEU A 215 12.07 14.06 3.68
CA LEU A 215 11.10 12.98 3.53
C LEU A 215 9.71 13.53 3.89
N VAL A 216 8.75 13.28 3.02
CA VAL A 216 7.35 13.65 3.21
C VAL A 216 6.52 12.38 3.17
N GLY A 217 5.86 12.08 4.29
CA GLY A 217 4.82 11.09 4.35
C GLY A 217 3.44 11.72 4.28
N VAL A 218 2.53 11.11 3.55
CA VAL A 218 1.10 11.43 3.49
C VAL A 218 0.29 10.17 3.77
N ASP A 219 -1.00 10.34 4.01
CA ASP A 219 -1.90 9.28 4.45
C ASP A 219 -2.90 8.82 3.36
N TYR A 220 -2.46 8.80 2.09
CA TYR A 220 -3.16 8.19 0.95
C TYR A 220 -2.19 7.83 -0.18
N LEU A 221 -2.70 7.25 -1.29
CA LEU A 221 -1.92 6.65 -2.38
C LEU A 221 -0.97 7.59 -3.16
N SER A 222 -1.05 8.92 -2.98
CA SER A 222 -0.21 9.90 -3.67
C SER A 222 0.08 11.10 -2.79
N VAL A 223 1.30 11.63 -2.90
CA VAL A 223 1.71 12.85 -2.20
C VAL A 223 1.02 14.10 -2.72
N GLY A 224 0.75 14.18 -4.02
CA GLY A 224 0.08 15.31 -4.65
C GLY A 224 -1.43 15.11 -4.69
N ALA A 225 -2.20 16.18 -4.48
CA ALA A 225 -3.65 16.12 -4.65
C ALA A 225 -4.01 15.74 -6.10
N PHE A 226 -5.15 15.08 -6.34
CA PHE A 226 -5.46 14.50 -7.65
C PHE A 226 -5.25 15.45 -8.85
N ASP A 227 -5.75 16.69 -8.74
CA ASP A 227 -5.65 17.71 -9.80
C ASP A 227 -4.20 18.19 -10.07
N GLU A 228 -3.31 18.07 -9.07
CA GLU A 228 -1.90 18.49 -9.15
C GLU A 228 -0.93 17.38 -8.75
N CYS A 229 -1.33 16.12 -8.98
CA CYS A 229 -0.56 14.94 -8.58
C CYS A 229 0.85 14.98 -9.17
N ILE A 230 0.97 15.05 -10.50
CA ILE A 230 2.27 15.11 -11.17
C ILE A 230 3.05 16.38 -10.85
N PRO A 231 2.47 17.61 -10.91
CA PRO A 231 3.17 18.82 -10.51
C PRO A 231 3.84 18.78 -9.12
N ALA A 232 3.18 18.19 -8.11
CA ALA A 232 3.77 18.05 -6.78
C ALA A 232 4.95 17.05 -6.78
N HIS A 233 4.79 15.88 -7.43
CA HIS A 233 5.87 14.90 -7.57
C HIS A 233 7.09 15.49 -8.27
N LEU A 234 6.90 16.26 -9.35
CA LEU A 234 8.02 16.89 -10.06
C LEU A 234 8.82 17.81 -9.14
N VAL A 235 8.16 18.59 -8.28
CA VAL A 235 8.86 19.47 -7.32
C VAL A 235 9.66 18.66 -6.29
N PHE A 236 9.13 17.53 -5.84
CA PHE A 236 9.73 16.70 -4.80
C PHE A 236 10.87 15.80 -5.30
N LEU A 237 10.73 15.26 -6.50
CA LEU A 237 11.63 14.24 -7.05
C LEU A 237 12.68 14.79 -8.02
N GLU A 238 12.58 16.06 -8.43
CA GLU A 238 13.61 16.69 -9.25
C GLU A 238 14.90 16.90 -8.43
N LYS A 239 16.03 16.36 -8.92
CA LYS A 239 17.34 16.64 -8.29
C LYS A 239 17.77 18.07 -8.58
N ARG A 240 18.11 18.83 -7.55
CA ARG A 240 18.72 20.16 -7.66
C ARG A 240 20.25 20.07 -7.61
N GLY A 241 20.85 19.39 -8.60
CA GLY A 241 22.31 19.33 -8.78
C GLY A 241 22.91 17.92 -8.71
N TRP A 242 24.19 17.80 -9.09
CA TRP A 242 24.90 16.52 -9.26
C TRP A 242 25.27 15.82 -7.93
N CYS A 243 25.28 16.55 -6.82
CA CYS A 243 25.69 16.05 -5.50
C CYS A 243 24.60 16.19 -4.42
N GLU A 244 23.40 16.63 -4.79
CA GLU A 244 22.28 16.72 -3.86
C GLU A 244 21.27 15.63 -4.19
N ASP A 245 20.93 14.82 -3.19
CA ASP A 245 19.85 13.86 -3.30
C ASP A 245 18.52 14.58 -3.59
N PRO A 246 17.57 13.92 -4.30
CA PRO A 246 16.24 14.46 -4.48
C PRO A 246 15.69 14.83 -3.11
N ILE A 247 15.01 15.97 -3.04
CA ILE A 247 14.72 16.55 -1.74
C ILE A 247 13.71 15.67 -1.02
N ILE A 248 12.77 14.98 -1.68
CA ILE A 248 11.63 14.41 -0.96
C ILE A 248 11.22 13.05 -1.52
N TRP A 249 11.41 12.02 -0.71
CA TRP A 249 10.72 10.74 -0.87
C TRP A 249 9.25 10.93 -0.47
N SER A 250 8.34 10.56 -1.37
CA SER A 250 6.91 10.45 -1.10
C SER A 250 6.68 9.11 -0.42
N TRP A 251 6.10 9.15 0.78
CA TRP A 251 5.62 7.97 1.49
C TRP A 251 4.11 8.03 1.60
N ALA A 252 3.41 7.02 1.12
CA ALA A 252 1.97 6.87 1.28
C ALA A 252 1.70 5.93 2.46
N SER A 253 0.80 6.28 3.37
CA SER A 253 0.34 5.40 4.44
C SER A 253 -1.15 5.49 4.65
N ALA A 254 -1.68 4.56 5.43
CA ALA A 254 -3.05 4.11 5.29
C ALA A 254 -3.75 3.76 6.58
N ASP A 255 -2.97 3.57 7.63
CA ASP A 255 -3.52 3.27 8.93
C ASP A 255 -3.47 4.54 9.77
N PRO A 256 -4.48 4.76 10.63
CA PRO A 256 -4.50 5.94 11.46
C PRO A 256 -3.19 5.97 12.22
N ILE A 257 -2.37 6.99 11.92
CA ILE A 257 -1.18 7.29 12.70
C ILE A 257 -1.71 7.46 14.13
N ASP A 258 -1.50 6.41 14.93
CA ASP A 258 -2.26 6.06 16.13
C ASP A 258 -2.55 7.30 16.96
N THR A 259 -3.82 7.54 17.28
CA THR A 259 -4.27 8.72 18.03
C THR A 259 -3.75 8.75 19.47
N ASN A 260 -3.07 7.68 19.91
CA ASN A 260 -2.41 7.55 21.20
C ASN A 260 -0.88 7.72 21.16
N MET A 261 -0.31 8.40 20.15
CA MET A 261 1.13 8.76 20.10
C MET A 261 1.53 9.90 21.08
N SER A 262 0.95 9.95 22.29
CA SER A 262 1.29 10.89 23.37
C SER A 262 2.23 10.30 24.40
#